data_AF-A0A6M1RZS4-F1
#
_entry.id   AF-A0A6M1RZS4-F1
#
_cell.length_a   1.000
_cell.length_b   1.000
_cell.length_c   1.000
_cell.angle_alpha   90.00
_cell.angle_beta   90.00
_cell.angle_gamma   90.00
#
_symmetry.space_group_name_H-M   'P 1'
#
loop_
_entity.id
_entity.type
_entity.pdbx_description
1 polymer ?
#
loop_
_entity_poly.entity_id
_entity_poly.type
_entity_poly.pdbx_seq_one_letter_code
_entity_poly.pdbx_strand_id
1 'polypeptide(L)' 'MEKLLPFRVHFEDGHKLDISAANAKSATDKAKAAYDGIIRKVKIVRESEAA' A
#
# COMPACT_ATOMS: atom_id res chain seq x y z
N MET A 1 19.19 -1.81 -7.43
CA MET A 1 18.58 -1.39 -6.15
C MET A 1 17.07 -1.50 -6.32
N GLU A 2 16.41 -2.42 -5.63
CA GLU A 2 14.96 -2.59 -5.73
C GLU A 2 14.28 -1.32 -5.21
N LYS A 3 13.67 -0.55 -6.11
CA LYS A 3 13.01 0.71 -5.78
C LYS A 3 11.70 0.37 -5.08
N LEU A 4 11.64 0.57 -3.76
CA LEU A 4 10.39 0.42 -3.01
C LEU A 4 9.43 1.53 -3.43
N LEU A 5 8.25 1.16 -3.89
CA LEU A 5 7.19 2.10 -4.26
C LEU A 5 6.27 2.28 -3.04
N PRO A 6 5.74 3.50 -2.81
CA PRO A 6 4.70 3.68 -1.82
C PRO A 6 3.39 3.08 -2.34
N PHE A 7 2.74 2.26 -1.53
CA PHE A 7 1.43 1.68 -1.77
C PHE A 7 0.44 2.22 -0.75
N ARG A 8 -0.68 2.75 -1.22
CA ARG A 8 -1.79 3.15 -0.35
C ARG A 8 -2.82 2.02 -0.29
N VAL A 9 -2.97 1.46 0.89
CA VAL A 9 -3.93 0.40 1.21
C VAL A 9 -5.16 1.05 1.84
N HIS A 10 -6.31 0.79 1.25
CA HIS A 10 -7.62 1.20 1.74
C HIS A 10 -8.29 0.01 2.41
N PHE A 11 -8.74 0.21 3.63
CA PHE A 11 -9.50 -0.76 4.40
C PHE A 11 -11.01 -0.51 4.26
N GLU A 12 -11.82 -1.53 4.53
CA GLU A 12 -13.29 -1.40 4.50
C GLU A 12 -13.84 -0.46 5.57
N ASP A 13 -13.16 -0.39 6.72
CA ASP A 13 -13.49 0.54 7.83
C ASP A 13 -13.30 2.03 7.46
N GLY A 14 -12.73 2.31 6.29
CA GLY A 14 -12.39 3.66 5.85
C GLY A 14 -10.97 4.09 6.21
N HIS A 15 -10.27 3.27 7.01
CA HIS A 15 -8.85 3.46 7.31
C HIS A 15 -7.99 3.37 6.04
N LYS A 16 -6.90 4.15 5.99
CA LYS A 16 -5.96 4.18 4.87
C LYS A 16 -4.54 4.11 5.41
N LEU A 17 -3.69 3.31 4.80
CA LEU A 17 -2.32 3.09 5.26
C LEU A 17 -1.36 3.12 4.09
N ASP A 18 -0.33 3.96 4.20
CA ASP A 18 0.69 4.16 3.19
C ASP A 18 1.92 3.29 3.55
N ILE A 19 2.26 2.32 2.70
CA ILE A 19 3.33 1.35 2.93
C ILE A 19 4.32 1.33 1.76
N SER A 20 5.60 1.48 2.07
CA SER A 20 6.68 1.24 1.13
C SER A 20 6.96 -0.26 0.98
N ALA A 21 6.75 -0.77 -0.23
CA ALA A 21 6.94 -2.17 -0.57
C ALA A 21 7.51 -2.35 -1.97
N ALA A 22 8.06 -3.53 -2.26
CA ALA A 22 8.55 -3.85 -3.60
C ALA A 22 7.39 -4.12 -4.57
N ASN A 23 6.26 -4.64 -4.08
CA ASN A 23 5.10 -5.03 -4.87
C ASN A 23 3.80 -4.99 -4.03
N ALA A 24 2.66 -5.11 -4.71
CA ALA A 24 1.34 -5.05 -4.07
C ALA A 24 1.10 -6.16 -3.04
N LYS A 25 1.70 -7.35 -3.25
CA LYS A 25 1.56 -8.49 -2.32
C LYS A 25 2.26 -8.17 -1.00
N SER A 26 3.51 -7.72 -1.03
CA SER A 26 4.24 -7.28 0.16
C SER A 26 3.58 -6.08 0.85
N ALA A 27 2.97 -5.16 0.09
CA ALA A 27 2.21 -4.06 0.67
C ALA A 27 0.98 -4.56 1.43
N THR A 28 0.24 -5.51 0.87
CA THR A 28 -0.93 -6.14 1.51
C THR A 28 -0.54 -6.87 2.80
N ASP A 29 0.54 -7.64 2.75
CA ASP A 29 1.03 -8.42 3.88
C ASP A 29 1.47 -7.52 5.05
N LYS A 30 2.28 -6.49 4.75
CA LYS A 30 2.65 -5.46 5.73
C LYS A 30 1.44 -4.70 6.25
N ALA A 31 0.44 -4.45 5.41
CA ALA A 31 -0.77 -3.73 5.83
C ALA A 31 -1.62 -4.56 6.78
N LYS A 32 -1.75 -5.87 6.56
CA LYS A 32 -2.40 -6.78 7.51
C LYS A 32 -1.63 -6.90 8.82
N ALA A 33 -0.29 -6.93 8.75
CA ALA A 33 0.54 -6.97 9.95
C ALA A 33 0.48 -5.66 10.76
N ALA A 34 0.33 -4.51 10.09
CA ALA A 34 0.26 -3.20 10.74
C ALA A 34 -1.15 -2.87 11.25
N TYR A 35 -2.20 -3.36 10.60
CA TYR A 35 -3.58 -3.08 10.94
C TYR A 35 -4.46 -4.31 10.67
N ASP A 36 -5.10 -4.80 11.72
CA ASP A 36 -6.06 -5.90 11.64
C ASP A 36 -7.38 -5.38 11.06
N GLY A 37 -7.47 -5.39 9.73
CA GLY A 37 -8.64 -4.90 9.02
C GLY A 37 -8.80 -5.53 7.65
N ILE A 38 -10.02 -5.53 7.13
CA ILE A 38 -10.30 -6.05 5.79
C ILE A 38 -9.81 -5.05 4.75
N ILE A 39 -8.84 -5.48 3.95
CA ILE A 39 -8.29 -4.67 2.86
C ILE A 39 -9.29 -4.65 1.71
N ARG A 40 -9.80 -3.46 1.42
CA ARG A 40 -10.74 -3.22 0.32
C ARG A 40 -10.02 -3.02 -1.02
N LYS A 41 -8.93 -2.24 -1.01
CA LYS A 41 -8.22 -1.87 -2.23
C LYS A 41 -6.78 -1.48 -1.96
N VAL A 42 -5.86 -1.96 -2.77
CA VAL A 42 -4.46 -1.53 -2.76
C VAL A 42 -4.17 -0.75 -4.03
N LYS A 43 -3.53 0.43 -3.90
CA LYS A 43 -3.08 1.24 -5.04
C LYS A 43 -1.62 1.59 -4.88
N ILE A 44 -0.88 1.63 -5.98
CA ILE A 44 0.47 2.19 -6.00
C ILE A 44 0.31 3.72 -6.00
N VAL A 45 0.91 4.38 -5.03
CA VAL A 45 1.15 5.82 -5.07
C VAL A 45 2.37 6.00 -5.96
N ARG A 46 2.13 6.10 -7.27
CA ARG A 46 3.13 6.72 -8.12
C ARG A 46 2.87 8.21 -7.96
N GLU A 47 3.78 8.92 -7.29
CA GLU A 47 3.96 10.33 -7.65
C GLU A 47 4.17 10.29 -9.15
N SER A 48 3.20 10.79 -9.90
CA SER A 48 3.40 11.05 -11.31
C SER A 48 4.66 11.90 -11.37
N GLU A 49 5.75 11.29 -11.80
CA GLU A 49 6.87 12.01 -12.38
C GLU A 49 6.20 12.82 -13.49
N ALA A 50 5.95 14.09 -13.18
CA ALA A 50 5.50 15.04 -14.17
C ALA A 50 6.54 14.99 -15.28
N ALA A 51 6.05 14.70 -16.48
CA ALA A 51 6.80 14.58 -17.72
C ALA A 51 7.73 15.76 -17.97
#